data_AF-A0A699J7M9-F1
#
_entry.id   AF-A0A699J7M9-F1
#
_cell.length_a   1.000
_cell.length_b   1.000
_cell.length_c   1.000
_cell.angle_alpha   90.00
_cell.angle_beta   90.00
_cell.angle_gamma   90.00
#
_symmetry.space_group_name_H-M   'P 1'
#
loop_
_entity.id
_entity.type
_entity.pdbx_description
1 polymer ?
#
loop_
_entity_poly.entity_id
_entity_poly.type
_entity_poly.pdbx_seq_one_letter_code
_entity_poly.pdbx_strand_id
1 'polypeptide(L)'
;MLRACVIDFGKGWVKHLPVVEFSYNNSDHASIKVTSYEALYGWKCQSSVCWAEIGEVQLTGPEMIQETTEKIILIKQRIQAAQDRQKSYADRKQKPMEFKIGPFKVLAKIGDVVDRLELPQELSRVRHTFHVSNLKKCYTDEPLAMSLEGVHIDETLQFVEEPIEIMEREIKRLNRSQIPLVKVRWNSRRGLEFTWEREDSFKQKYHISSQT
;
A
#
# COMPACT_ATOMS: atom_id res chain seq x y z
N MET A 1 0.50 -4.41 15.58
CA MET A 1 1.17 -4.19 16.88
C MET A 1 0.19 -4.42 18.04
N LEU A 2 -0.70 -3.47 18.38
CA LEU A 2 -1.63 -3.59 19.53
C LEU A 2 -2.42 -4.90 19.59
N ARG A 3 -2.97 -5.36 18.44
CA ARG A 3 -3.69 -6.63 18.35
C ARG A 3 -2.85 -7.85 18.78
N ALA A 4 -1.55 -7.85 18.52
CA ALA A 4 -0.66 -8.95 18.93
C ALA A 4 -0.39 -8.89 20.45
N CYS A 5 -0.18 -7.69 21.00
CA CYS A 5 -0.02 -7.52 22.44
C CYS A 5 -1.31 -7.89 23.22
N VAL A 6 -2.49 -7.62 22.66
CA VAL A 6 -3.77 -8.06 23.24
C VAL A 6 -3.89 -9.58 23.31
N ILE A 7 -3.36 -10.30 22.30
CA ILE A 7 -3.36 -11.78 22.30
C ILE A 7 -2.44 -12.31 23.40
N ASP A 8 -1.24 -11.74 23.54
CA ASP A 8 -0.25 -12.19 24.52
C ASP A 8 -0.67 -11.87 25.97
N PHE A 9 -1.27 -10.69 26.18
CA PHE A 9 -1.68 -10.23 27.52
C PHE A 9 -3.11 -10.65 27.91
N GLY A 10 -3.86 -11.23 26.98
CA GLY A 10 -5.21 -11.76 27.21
C GLY A 10 -6.19 -10.74 27.79
N LYS A 11 -7.07 -11.19 28.70
CA LYS A 11 -8.14 -10.36 29.30
C LYS A 11 -7.62 -9.19 30.15
N GLY A 12 -6.33 -9.15 30.46
CA GLY A 12 -5.68 -8.09 31.25
C GLY A 12 -5.00 -7.00 30.43
N TRP A 13 -5.07 -7.04 29.09
CA TRP A 13 -4.28 -6.17 28.20
C TRP A 13 -4.39 -4.66 28.51
N VAL A 14 -5.55 -4.20 28.99
CA VAL A 14 -5.78 -2.79 29.35
C VAL A 14 -4.80 -2.32 30.43
N LYS A 15 -4.44 -3.20 31.38
CA LYS A 15 -3.45 -2.91 32.44
C LYS A 15 -2.03 -2.73 31.88
N HIS A 16 -1.78 -3.23 30.68
CA HIS A 16 -0.48 -3.16 30.01
C HIS A 16 -0.44 -2.06 28.93
N LEU A 17 -1.55 -1.35 28.69
CA LEU A 17 -1.61 -0.29 27.69
C LEU A 17 -0.54 0.81 27.92
N PRO A 18 -0.28 1.27 29.17
CA PRO A 18 0.80 2.23 29.41
C PRO A 18 2.18 1.70 29.01
N VAL A 19 2.45 0.41 29.22
CA VAL A 19 3.72 -0.23 28.85
C VAL A 19 3.84 -0.37 27.32
N VAL A 20 2.73 -0.63 26.63
CA VAL A 20 2.69 -0.70 25.16
C VAL A 20 2.94 0.66 24.54
N GLU A 21 2.27 1.71 25.03
CA GLU A 21 2.48 3.09 24.58
C GLU A 21 3.92 3.54 24.83
N PHE A 22 4.43 3.29 26.04
CA PHE A 22 5.81 3.57 26.39
C PHE A 22 6.80 2.89 25.44
N SER A 23 6.60 1.59 25.16
CA SER A 23 7.47 0.82 24.26
C SER A 23 7.42 1.36 22.83
N TYR A 24 6.24 1.74 22.35
CA TYR A 24 6.07 2.29 21.00
C TYR A 24 6.79 3.64 20.85
N ASN A 25 6.57 4.57 21.79
CA ASN A 25 7.15 5.91 21.73
C ASN A 25 8.68 5.92 21.86
N ASN A 26 9.25 4.89 22.50
CA ASN A 26 10.69 4.71 22.71
C ASN A 26 11.30 3.64 21.78
N SER A 27 10.60 3.22 20.73
CA SER A 27 11.18 2.37 19.69
C SER A 27 11.65 3.22 18.51
N ASP A 28 12.78 2.84 17.91
CA ASP A 28 13.34 3.56 16.77
C ASP A 28 12.43 3.46 15.55
N HIS A 29 12.21 4.59 14.89
CA HIS A 29 11.45 4.63 13.65
C HIS A 29 12.40 4.56 12.44
N ALA A 30 12.27 3.53 11.59
CA ALA A 30 13.20 3.28 10.49
C ALA A 30 13.39 4.46 9.51
N SER A 31 12.36 5.28 9.31
CA SER A 31 12.40 6.45 8.42
C SER A 31 13.11 7.67 9.02
N ILE A 32 12.98 7.89 10.33
CA ILE A 32 13.51 9.08 11.03
C ILE A 32 14.81 8.76 11.76
N LYS A 33 15.11 7.47 11.97
CA LYS A 33 16.28 6.93 12.69
C LYS A 33 16.40 7.37 14.15
N VAL A 34 15.32 7.88 14.73
CA VAL A 34 15.19 8.25 16.15
C VAL A 34 13.85 7.76 16.69
N THR A 35 13.72 7.72 18.01
CA THR A 35 12.43 7.42 18.67
C THR A 35 11.46 8.59 18.52
N SER A 36 10.15 8.33 18.58
CA SER A 36 9.15 9.41 18.57
C SER A 36 9.27 10.33 19.79
N TYR A 37 9.67 9.77 20.93
CA TYR A 37 9.97 10.55 22.13
C TYR A 37 11.13 11.52 21.91
N GLU A 38 12.25 11.05 21.36
CA GLU A 38 13.42 11.89 21.07
C GLU A 38 13.12 12.94 20.01
N ALA A 39 12.38 12.60 18.96
CA ALA A 39 11.96 13.56 17.94
C ALA A 39 11.07 14.67 18.52
N LEU A 40 10.26 14.37 19.53
CA LEU A 40 9.33 15.33 20.15
C LEU A 40 10.03 16.21 21.21
N TYR A 41 10.86 15.61 22.05
CA TYR A 41 11.45 16.29 23.22
C TYR A 41 12.93 16.68 23.06
N GLY A 42 13.61 16.16 22.03
CA GLY A 42 15.01 16.47 21.75
C GLY A 42 16.04 15.72 22.61
N TRP A 43 15.61 14.78 23.45
CA TRP A 43 16.49 13.93 24.25
C TRP A 43 15.93 12.52 24.42
N LYS A 44 16.79 11.57 24.80
CA LYS A 44 16.40 10.18 25.06
C LYS A 44 15.67 10.03 26.39
N CYS A 45 14.75 9.07 26.48
CA CYS A 45 14.02 8.78 27.72
C CYS A 45 14.95 8.20 28.79
N GLN A 46 14.86 8.71 30.02
CA GLN A 46 15.66 8.30 31.18
C GLN A 46 14.85 7.52 32.23
N SER A 47 13.78 6.81 31.85
CA SER A 47 13.00 6.01 32.81
C SER A 47 13.80 4.79 33.29
N SER A 48 13.59 4.32 34.53
CA SER A 48 14.24 3.14 35.15
C SER A 48 14.27 1.89 34.25
N VAL A 49 13.29 1.75 33.35
CA VAL A 49 13.15 0.62 32.43
C VAL A 49 13.92 0.80 31.11
N CYS A 50 14.41 2.01 30.84
CA CYS A 50 15.32 2.36 29.75
C CYS A 50 16.80 2.42 30.17
N TRP A 51 17.14 2.21 31.46
CA TRP A 51 18.52 2.28 31.97
C TRP A 51 19.40 1.08 31.62
N ALA A 52 18.95 0.16 30.78
CA ALA A 52 19.78 -0.98 30.36
C ALA A 52 21.12 -0.56 29.69
N GLU A 53 21.27 0.71 29.26
CA GLU A 53 22.50 1.26 28.70
C GLU A 53 23.36 2.09 29.69
N ILE A 54 22.87 2.42 30.90
CA ILE A 54 23.58 3.28 31.86
C ILE A 54 23.55 2.59 33.24
N GLY A 55 24.69 2.03 33.64
CA GLY A 55 24.79 0.95 34.62
C GLY A 55 24.58 1.27 36.10
N GLU A 56 23.49 1.92 36.51
CA GLU A 56 23.07 1.91 37.93
C GLU A 56 21.55 1.77 38.11
N VAL A 57 21.14 0.67 38.75
CA VAL A 57 19.76 0.37 39.13
C VAL A 57 19.57 0.80 40.60
N GLN A 58 18.69 1.77 40.88
CA GLN A 58 18.17 1.95 42.24
C GLN A 58 16.65 2.20 42.31
N LEU A 59 16.05 1.43 43.23
CA LEU A 59 14.86 1.70 44.04
C LEU A 59 13.48 1.63 43.38
N THR A 60 13.11 0.44 42.89
CA THR A 60 11.75 -0.15 42.95
C THR A 60 11.93 -1.66 42.96
N GLY A 61 11.03 -2.44 43.58
CA GLY A 61 11.23 -3.89 43.79
C GLY A 61 11.77 -4.61 42.54
N PRO A 62 12.87 -5.38 42.65
CA PRO A 62 13.60 -5.92 41.49
C PRO A 62 12.72 -6.81 40.59
N GLU A 63 11.73 -7.47 41.18
CA GLU A 63 10.76 -8.33 40.50
C GLU A 63 9.85 -7.55 39.54
N MET A 64 9.35 -6.39 39.95
CA MET A 64 8.44 -5.56 39.13
C MET A 64 9.15 -4.91 37.95
N ILE A 65 10.40 -4.48 38.14
CA ILE A 65 11.23 -3.93 37.06
C ILE A 65 11.55 -5.01 36.05
N GLN A 66 11.92 -6.20 36.51
CA GLN A 66 12.20 -7.34 35.64
C GLN A 66 10.96 -7.75 34.82
N GLU A 67 9.81 -7.91 35.47
CA GLU A 67 8.55 -8.25 34.80
C GLU A 67 8.17 -7.20 33.72
N THR A 68 8.39 -5.91 34.02
CA THR A 68 8.11 -4.83 33.08
C THR A 68 9.10 -4.83 31.91
N THR A 69 10.37 -5.14 32.18
CA THR A 69 11.43 -5.23 31.16
C THR A 69 11.15 -6.36 30.17
N GLU A 70 10.76 -7.54 30.68
CA GLU A 70 10.38 -8.69 29.85
C GLU A 70 9.18 -8.38 28.95
N LYS A 71 8.16 -7.67 29.49
CA LYS A 71 7.01 -7.22 28.69
C LYS A 71 7.41 -6.22 27.61
N ILE A 72 8.31 -5.29 27.89
CA ILE A 72 8.79 -4.32 26.89
C ILE A 72 9.55 -5.03 25.77
N ILE A 73 10.41 -6.00 26.10
CA ILE A 73 11.12 -6.81 25.10
C ILE A 73 10.10 -7.52 24.19
N LEU A 74 9.09 -8.16 24.78
CA LEU A 74 8.01 -8.80 24.02
C LEU A 74 7.28 -7.80 23.10
N ILE A 75 6.92 -6.63 23.62
CA ILE A 75 6.21 -5.60 22.83
C ILE A 75 7.07 -5.11 21.66
N LYS A 76 8.37 -4.87 21.88
CA LYS A 76 9.32 -4.49 20.82
C LYS A 76 9.41 -5.55 19.73
N GLN A 77 9.47 -6.84 20.09
CA GLN A 77 9.42 -7.94 19.14
C GLN A 77 8.11 -7.97 18.33
N ARG A 78 6.97 -7.68 18.98
CA ARG A 78 5.66 -7.59 18.30
C ARG A 78 5.54 -6.37 17.39
N ILE A 79 6.19 -5.25 17.72
CA ILE A 79 6.31 -4.07 16.86
C ILE A 79 7.07 -4.46 15.59
N GLN A 80 8.27 -5.04 15.75
CA GLN A 80 9.14 -5.43 14.64
C GLN A 80 8.43 -6.43 13.70
N ALA A 81 7.89 -7.51 14.26
CA ALA A 81 7.18 -8.51 13.46
C ALA A 81 5.96 -7.94 12.71
N ALA A 82 5.29 -6.91 13.26
CA ALA A 82 4.20 -6.24 12.58
C ALA A 82 4.70 -5.37 11.42
N GLN A 83 5.80 -4.64 11.61
CA GLN A 83 6.44 -3.83 10.56
C GLN A 83 6.96 -4.73 9.42
N ASP A 84 7.61 -5.84 9.74
CA ASP A 84 8.12 -6.80 8.75
C ASP A 84 6.97 -7.41 7.92
N ARG A 85 5.84 -7.74 8.55
CA ARG A 85 4.64 -8.20 7.84
C ARG A 85 4.06 -7.13 6.93
N GLN A 86 3.97 -5.88 7.40
CA GLN A 86 3.48 -4.77 6.58
C GLN A 86 4.36 -4.56 5.36
N LYS A 87 5.69 -4.57 5.55
CA LYS A 87 6.68 -4.48 4.48
C LYS A 87 6.53 -5.63 3.50
N SER A 88 6.52 -6.88 3.97
CA SER A 88 6.33 -8.07 3.13
C SER A 88 5.01 -8.03 2.33
N TYR A 89 3.91 -7.56 2.94
CA TYR A 89 2.64 -7.42 2.24
C TYR A 89 2.67 -6.33 1.18
N ALA A 90 3.30 -5.20 1.46
CA ALA A 90 3.49 -4.12 0.49
C ALA A 90 4.35 -4.61 -0.68
N ASP A 91 5.53 -5.16 -0.39
CA ASP A 91 6.47 -5.67 -1.38
C ASP A 91 5.84 -6.75 -2.27
N ARG A 92 5.12 -7.72 -1.67
CA ARG A 92 4.44 -8.81 -2.42
C ARG A 92 3.31 -8.30 -3.31
N LYS A 93 2.62 -7.22 -2.92
CA LYS A 93 1.54 -6.62 -3.70
C LYS A 93 2.03 -5.60 -4.71
N GLN A 94 3.27 -5.13 -4.59
CA GLN A 94 3.87 -4.20 -5.52
C GLN A 94 4.27 -4.95 -6.80
N LYS A 95 3.30 -5.17 -7.68
CA LYS A 95 3.61 -5.41 -9.10
C LYS A 95 4.05 -4.06 -9.68
N PRO A 96 5.23 -3.94 -10.31
CA PRO A 96 5.57 -2.74 -11.06
C PRO A 96 4.60 -2.64 -12.24
N MET A 97 3.55 -1.86 -12.05
CA MET A 97 2.53 -1.64 -13.06
C MET A 97 2.96 -0.45 -13.90
N GLU A 98 3.63 -0.71 -15.01
CA GLU A 98 4.11 0.34 -15.90
C GLU A 98 3.00 0.72 -16.88
N PHE A 99 2.25 1.77 -16.56
CA PHE A 99 1.48 2.50 -17.56
C PHE A 99 2.41 3.53 -18.20
N LYS A 100 2.87 3.28 -19.42
CA LYS A 100 3.52 4.29 -20.23
C LYS A 100 2.45 4.91 -21.12
N ILE A 101 1.92 6.05 -20.69
CA ILE A 101 1.15 6.93 -21.57
C ILE A 101 2.18 7.89 -22.17
N GLY A 102 1.98 8.29 -23.42
CA GLY A 102 2.99 8.90 -24.30
C GLY A 102 3.84 10.03 -23.70
N PRO A 103 4.88 10.47 -24.42
CA PRO A 103 5.74 11.54 -23.94
C PRO A 103 4.93 12.83 -23.74
N PHE A 104 5.01 13.40 -22.54
CA PHE A 104 4.43 14.69 -22.21
C PHE A 104 5.53 15.71 -21.95
N LYS A 105 5.32 16.94 -22.42
CA LYS A 105 6.26 18.03 -22.16
C LYS A 105 6.12 18.52 -20.73
N VAL A 106 7.23 18.76 -20.06
CA VAL A 106 7.25 19.41 -18.74
C VAL A 106 7.07 20.91 -18.95
N LEU A 107 5.96 21.48 -18.45
CA LEU A 107 5.67 22.90 -18.48
C LEU A 107 6.41 23.66 -17.37
N ALA A 108 6.50 23.08 -16.17
CA ALA A 108 7.16 23.69 -15.03
C ALA A 108 7.61 22.64 -14.00
N LYS A 109 8.70 22.91 -13.30
CA LYS A 109 9.11 22.14 -12.11
C LYS A 109 8.68 22.90 -10.86
N ILE A 110 7.97 22.24 -9.96
CA ILE A 110 7.44 22.81 -8.72
C ILE A 110 8.17 22.17 -7.54
N GLY A 111 9.26 22.79 -7.10
CA GLY A 111 10.18 22.17 -6.14
C GLY A 111 10.94 20.98 -6.73
N ASP A 112 11.49 20.13 -5.85
CA ASP A 112 12.40 19.06 -6.28
C ASP A 112 11.68 17.77 -6.71
N VAL A 113 10.41 17.61 -6.32
CA VAL A 113 9.70 16.32 -6.40
C VAL A 113 8.41 16.38 -7.22
N VAL A 114 8.07 17.52 -7.83
CA VAL A 114 6.83 17.69 -8.58
C VAL A 114 7.08 18.39 -9.91
N ASP A 115 6.52 17.83 -10.98
CA ASP A 115 6.53 18.40 -12.32
C ASP A 115 5.09 18.68 -12.80
N ARG A 116 4.90 19.77 -13.54
CA ARG A 116 3.68 20.09 -14.26
C ARG A 116 3.85 19.71 -15.73
N LEU A 117 2.91 18.95 -16.29
CA LEU A 117 2.95 18.43 -17.65
C LEU A 117 1.90 19.08 -18.55
N GLU A 118 2.26 19.22 -19.83
CA GLU A 118 1.32 19.52 -20.91
C GLU A 118 0.57 18.23 -21.25
N LEU A 119 -0.71 18.18 -20.87
CA LEU A 119 -1.56 17.02 -21.15
C LEU A 119 -2.48 17.35 -22.33
N PRO A 120 -2.73 16.37 -23.21
CA PRO A 120 -3.64 16.53 -24.32
C PRO A 120 -5.10 16.55 -23.83
N GLN A 121 -6.03 16.98 -24.67
CA GLN A 121 -7.42 17.28 -24.28
C GLN A 121 -8.17 16.05 -23.76
N GLU A 122 -7.81 14.85 -24.22
CA GLU A 122 -8.34 13.56 -23.77
C GLU A 122 -8.06 13.32 -22.28
N LEU A 123 -7.02 13.94 -21.72
CA LEU A 123 -6.64 13.87 -20.31
C LEU A 123 -6.99 15.15 -19.53
N SER A 124 -7.85 16.02 -20.06
CA SER A 124 -8.25 17.29 -19.40
C SER A 124 -8.83 17.13 -17.99
N ARG A 125 -9.37 15.94 -17.66
CA ARG A 125 -9.88 15.61 -16.32
C ARG A 125 -8.77 15.31 -15.31
N VAL A 126 -7.58 14.97 -15.79
CA VAL A 126 -6.41 14.63 -14.97
C VAL A 126 -5.70 15.92 -14.57
N ARG A 127 -5.27 16.01 -13.31
CA ARG A 127 -4.45 17.14 -12.88
C ARG A 127 -3.13 17.16 -13.65
N HIS A 128 -2.74 18.35 -14.11
CA HIS A 128 -1.47 18.54 -14.83
C HIS A 128 -0.22 18.41 -13.94
N THR A 129 -0.36 18.22 -12.62
CA THR A 129 0.75 18.24 -11.66
C THR A 129 0.99 16.85 -11.10
N PHE A 130 2.21 16.34 -11.26
CA PHE A 130 2.58 14.96 -10.93
C PHE A 130 3.83 14.92 -10.07
N HIS A 131 3.88 13.97 -9.13
CA HIS A 131 5.10 13.66 -8.40
C HIS A 131 6.09 12.95 -9.33
N VAL A 132 7.39 13.28 -9.27
CA VAL A 132 8.42 12.74 -10.17
C VAL A 132 8.54 11.22 -10.14
N SER A 133 8.16 10.56 -9.03
CA SER A 133 8.13 9.09 -8.92
C SER A 133 7.08 8.43 -9.83
N ASN A 134 6.06 9.18 -10.24
CA ASN A 134 5.01 8.70 -11.13
C ASN A 134 5.38 8.93 -12.60
N LEU A 135 6.51 9.59 -12.87
CA LEU A 135 7.00 9.93 -14.20
C LEU A 135 8.21 9.07 -14.54
N LYS A 136 8.39 8.80 -15.83
CA LYS A 136 9.62 8.20 -16.37
C LYS A 136 10.26 9.17 -17.36
N LYS A 137 11.57 9.35 -17.26
CA LYS A 137 12.31 10.14 -18.25
C LYS A 137 12.15 9.50 -19.62
N CYS A 138 11.66 10.28 -20.57
CA CYS A 138 11.63 9.92 -21.98
C CYS A 138 12.97 10.34 -22.59
N TYR A 139 13.65 9.41 -23.27
CA TYR A 139 14.94 9.64 -23.93
C TYR A 139 14.85 9.61 -25.46
N THR A 140 13.64 9.44 -26.01
CA THR A 140 13.42 9.41 -27.46
C THR A 140 13.09 10.81 -27.95
N ASP A 141 13.87 11.29 -28.93
CA ASP A 141 13.65 12.56 -29.64
C ASP A 141 12.56 12.45 -30.72
N GLU A 142 12.23 11.23 -31.16
CA GLU A 142 11.08 10.97 -32.02
C GLU A 142 9.78 11.11 -31.23
N PRO A 143 8.76 11.82 -31.75
CA PRO A 143 7.43 11.83 -31.19
C PRO A 143 6.80 10.45 -31.46
N LEU A 144 7.19 9.46 -30.66
CA LEU A 144 6.43 8.24 -30.44
C LEU A 144 5.14 8.64 -29.70
N ALA A 145 4.30 9.41 -30.37
CA ALA A 145 2.93 9.65 -29.96
C ALA A 145 2.23 8.30 -30.10
N MET A 146 2.29 7.49 -29.03
CA MET A 146 1.31 6.43 -28.87
C MET A 146 -0.05 7.10 -29.01
N SER A 147 -0.80 6.78 -30.08
CA SER A 147 -2.15 7.33 -30.28
C SER A 147 -2.94 7.15 -28.99
N LEU A 148 -3.62 8.18 -28.49
CA LEU A 148 -4.51 8.04 -27.33
C LEU A 148 -5.85 7.37 -27.69
N GLU A 149 -6.08 6.95 -28.96
CA GLU A 149 -7.33 6.31 -29.41
C GLU A 149 -7.67 5.04 -28.62
N GLY A 150 -8.60 5.16 -27.67
CA GLY A 150 -9.02 4.07 -26.77
C GLY A 150 -8.63 4.25 -25.30
N VAL A 151 -7.99 5.37 -24.91
CA VAL A 151 -7.85 5.73 -23.49
C VAL A 151 -9.11 6.46 -23.05
N HIS A 152 -10.10 5.70 -22.57
CA HIS A 152 -11.31 6.27 -21.96
C HIS A 152 -11.13 6.31 -20.43
N ILE A 153 -11.21 7.52 -19.86
CA ILE A 153 -11.16 7.74 -18.41
C ILE A 153 -12.57 8.08 -17.94
N ASP A 154 -13.13 7.23 -17.06
CA ASP A 154 -14.48 7.43 -16.52
C ASP A 154 -14.55 8.59 -15.51
N GLU A 155 -15.74 8.83 -14.96
CA GLU A 155 -15.97 9.88 -13.95
C GLU A 155 -15.19 9.68 -12.65
N THR A 156 -14.73 8.47 -12.39
CA THR A 156 -13.95 8.11 -11.21
C THR A 156 -12.44 8.14 -11.45
N LEU A 157 -12.00 8.61 -12.62
CA LEU A 157 -10.61 8.64 -13.07
C LEU A 157 -9.98 7.24 -13.23
N GLN A 158 -10.80 6.21 -13.49
CA GLN A 158 -10.34 4.86 -13.80
C GLN A 158 -10.27 4.64 -15.32
N PHE A 159 -9.29 3.86 -15.76
CA PHE A 159 -9.21 3.40 -17.14
C PHE A 159 -10.35 2.41 -17.41
N VAL A 160 -11.12 2.68 -18.47
CA VAL A 160 -12.14 1.74 -18.93
C VAL A 160 -11.51 0.81 -19.95
N GLU A 161 -11.21 -0.41 -19.52
CA GLU A 161 -10.83 -1.49 -20.44
C GLU A 161 -12.09 -2.03 -21.12
N GLU A 162 -12.11 -2.02 -22.45
CA GLU A 162 -13.20 -2.57 -23.25
C GLU A 162 -13.03 -4.08 -23.39
N PRO A 163 -14.05 -4.90 -23.06
CA PRO A 163 -13.98 -6.32 -23.29
C PRO A 163 -14.15 -6.63 -24.77
N ILE A 164 -13.23 -7.40 -25.35
CA ILE A 164 -13.31 -7.80 -26.76
C ILE A 164 -14.23 -9.01 -26.92
N GLU A 165 -13.98 -10.06 -26.13
CA GLU A 165 -14.58 -11.37 -26.37
C GLU A 165 -14.64 -12.22 -25.10
N ILE A 166 -15.70 -13.01 -24.97
CA ILE A 166 -15.79 -14.06 -23.95
C ILE A 166 -15.19 -15.33 -24.55
N MET A 167 -14.02 -15.73 -24.06
CA MET A 167 -13.33 -16.93 -24.56
C MET A 167 -13.84 -18.22 -23.97
N GLU A 168 -14.24 -18.19 -22.69
CA GLU A 168 -14.54 -19.41 -21.93
C GLU A 168 -15.63 -19.14 -20.90
N ARG A 169 -16.42 -20.16 -20.57
CA ARG A 169 -17.43 -20.11 -19.52
C ARG A 169 -17.22 -21.31 -18.59
N GLU A 170 -17.19 -21.05 -17.29
CA GLU A 170 -17.03 -22.07 -16.26
C GLU A 170 -18.05 -21.85 -15.14
N ILE A 171 -18.59 -22.92 -14.56
CA ILE A 171 -19.47 -22.84 -13.40
C ILE A 171 -18.71 -23.35 -12.17
N LYS A 172 -18.35 -22.43 -11.27
CA LYS A 172 -17.72 -22.79 -10.01
C LYS A 172 -18.76 -23.25 -8.99
N ARG A 173 -18.73 -24.53 -8.63
CA ARG A 173 -19.61 -25.11 -7.60
C ARG A 173 -19.02 -24.88 -6.21
N LEU A 174 -19.81 -24.27 -5.34
CA LEU A 174 -19.59 -24.18 -3.89
C LEU A 174 -20.67 -25.00 -3.18
N ASN A 175 -20.46 -25.30 -1.89
CA ASN A 175 -21.34 -26.17 -1.10
C ASN A 175 -22.84 -25.80 -1.14
N ARG A 176 -23.19 -24.52 -1.37
CA ARG A 176 -24.57 -24.03 -1.42
C ARG A 176 -24.91 -23.18 -2.65
N SER A 177 -24.00 -23.02 -3.59
CA SER A 177 -24.21 -22.11 -4.72
C SER A 177 -23.41 -22.50 -5.95
N GLN A 178 -23.90 -22.12 -7.11
CA GLN A 178 -23.18 -22.21 -8.37
C GLN A 178 -22.91 -20.79 -8.86
N ILE A 179 -21.65 -20.49 -9.18
CA ILE A 179 -21.24 -19.16 -9.65
C ILE A 179 -20.79 -19.31 -11.11
N PRO A 180 -21.58 -18.81 -12.07
CA PRO A 180 -21.17 -18.73 -13.47
C PRO A 180 -20.08 -17.67 -13.63
N LEU A 181 -18.97 -18.06 -14.23
CA LEU A 181 -17.82 -17.22 -14.52
C LEU A 181 -17.58 -17.21 -16.04
N VAL A 182 -17.19 -16.06 -16.56
CA VAL A 182 -16.78 -15.85 -17.95
C VAL A 182 -15.32 -15.41 -17.99
N LYS A 183 -14.55 -16.04 -18.86
CA LYS A 183 -13.18 -15.61 -19.15
C LYS A 183 -13.22 -14.59 -20.25
N VAL A 184 -12.85 -13.36 -19.91
CA VAL A 184 -12.96 -12.21 -20.79
C VAL A 184 -11.57 -11.88 -21.31
N ARG A 185 -11.47 -11.71 -22.63
CA ARG A 185 -10.32 -11.12 -23.30
C ARG A 185 -10.53 -9.62 -23.39
N TRP A 186 -9.63 -8.85 -22.79
CA TRP A 186 -9.72 -7.39 -22.77
C TRP A 186 -8.95 -6.75 -23.93
N ASN A 187 -9.41 -5.58 -24.38
CA ASN A 187 -8.69 -4.72 -25.31
C ASN A 187 -7.60 -3.94 -24.58
N SER A 188 -6.70 -4.68 -23.96
CA SER A 188 -5.60 -4.08 -23.21
C SER A 188 -4.43 -3.83 -24.16
N ARG A 189 -3.95 -2.59 -24.17
CA ARG A 189 -2.68 -2.22 -24.83
C ARG A 189 -1.45 -2.89 -24.20
N ARG A 190 -1.65 -3.65 -23.12
CA ARG A 190 -0.62 -4.30 -22.29
C ARG A 190 -0.34 -5.75 -22.70
N GLY A 191 -1.08 -6.25 -23.69
CA GLY A 191 -1.05 -7.65 -24.13
C GLY A 191 -2.40 -8.33 -23.96
N LEU A 192 -2.46 -9.62 -24.26
CA LEU A 192 -3.64 -10.45 -24.04
C LEU A 192 -3.89 -10.61 -22.53
N GLU A 193 -4.64 -9.67 -21.94
CA GLU A 193 -5.10 -9.76 -20.56
C GLU A 193 -6.38 -10.59 -20.51
N PHE A 194 -6.36 -11.63 -19.68
CA PHE A 194 -7.50 -12.52 -19.42
C PHE A 194 -7.88 -12.40 -17.95
N THR A 195 -9.14 -12.03 -17.68
CA THR A 195 -9.68 -12.12 -16.32
C THR A 195 -10.93 -12.99 -16.30
N TRP A 196 -11.16 -13.64 -15.16
CA TRP A 196 -12.39 -14.35 -14.88
C TRP A 196 -13.34 -13.41 -14.15
N GLU A 197 -14.42 -13.05 -14.82
CA GLU A 197 -15.47 -12.19 -14.27
C GLU A 197 -16.74 -12.99 -14.00
N ARG A 198 -17.53 -12.53 -13.04
CA ARG A 198 -18.83 -13.14 -12.76
C ARG A 198 -19.82 -12.77 -13.87
N GLU A 199 -20.50 -13.76 -14.44
CA GLU A 199 -21.29 -13.57 -15.67
C GLU A 199 -22.44 -12.56 -15.52
N ASP A 200 -23.12 -12.58 -14.37
CA ASP A 200 -24.23 -11.68 -14.06
C ASP A 200 -23.81 -10.20 -14.04
N SER A 201 -22.73 -9.92 -13.31
CA SER A 201 -22.13 -8.60 -13.14
C SER A 201 -21.52 -8.12 -14.45
N PHE A 202 -20.90 -9.03 -15.21
CA PHE A 202 -20.32 -8.73 -16.51
C PHE A 202 -21.39 -8.32 -17.52
N LYS A 203 -22.49 -9.07 -17.65
CA LYS A 203 -23.61 -8.75 -18.55
C LYS A 203 -24.32 -7.45 -18.17
N GLN A 204 -24.40 -7.13 -16.87
CA GLN A 204 -24.98 -5.88 -16.41
C GLN A 204 -24.10 -4.67 -16.78
N LYS A 205 -22.77 -4.83 -16.72
CA LYS A 205 -21.81 -3.76 -16.99
C LYS A 205 -21.47 -3.60 -18.47
N TYR A 206 -21.44 -4.67 -19.24
CA TYR A 206 -21.03 -4.69 -20.65
C TYR A 206 -22.05 -5.41 -21.51
N HIS A 207 -22.60 -4.72 -22.51
CA HIS A 207 -23.52 -5.30 -23.50
C HIS A 207 -22.73 -5.90 -24.65
N ILE A 208 -22.13 -7.07 -24.45
CA ILE A 208 -21.55 -7.84 -25.55
C ILE A 208 -22.66 -8.71 -26.14
N SER A 209 -23.15 -8.35 -27.32
CA SER A 209 -23.96 -9.24 -28.15
C SER A 209 -23.13 -10.49 -28.43
N SER A 210 -23.55 -11.63 -27.90
CA SER A 210 -22.92 -12.92 -28.19
C SER A 210 -22.99 -13.13 -29.70
N GLN A 211 -21.87 -12.98 -30.41
CA GLN A 211 -21.80 -13.48 -31.78
C GLN A 211 -21.76 -15.00 -31.67
N THR A 212 -22.88 -15.60 -32.09
CA THR A 212 -23.07 -17.03 -32.38
C THR A 212 -22.08 -17.55 -33.40
#